data_AF-A0A7S2HAA2-F1
#
_entry.id   AF-A0A7S2HAA2-F1
#
_cell.length_a   1.000
_cell.length_b   1.000
_cell.length_c   1.000
_cell.angle_alpha   90.00
_cell.angle_beta   90.00
_cell.angle_gamma   90.00
#
_symmetry.space_group_name_H-M   'P 1'
#
loop_
_entity.id
_entity.type
_entity.pdbx_description
1 polymer ?
#
loop_
_entity_poly.entity_id
_entity_poly.type
_entity_poly.pdbx_seq_one_letter_code
_entity_poly.pdbx_strand_id
1 'polypeptide(L)'
;VKLCDGNCYVATIHAINRLFLKLSRLTKAEPLYRGITGRGLPAEFLEPSDFERYLIRGGVEFGFMSTTNARQVAFDYASEKKPSLLFSIEQGMADRGAQLNWLSQYPHEDEVCFP
;
A
#
# COMPACT_ATOMS: atom_id res chain seq x y z
N VAL A 1 3.79 12.59 -17.11
CA VAL A 1 4.67 13.68 -17.61
C VAL A 1 3.91 14.96 -17.95
N LYS A 2 2.84 14.92 -18.78
CA LYS A 2 2.08 16.13 -19.13
C LYS A 2 1.37 16.80 -17.93
N LEU A 3 0.89 16.02 -16.96
CA LEU A 3 0.31 16.53 -15.70
C LEU A 3 1.36 17.07 -14.71
N CYS A 4 2.64 16.84 -14.97
CA CYS A 4 3.74 17.17 -14.07
C CYS A 4 4.69 18.19 -14.71
N ASP A 5 4.26 18.85 -15.80
CA ASP A 5 5.03 19.83 -16.58
C ASP A 5 6.45 19.36 -16.95
N GLY A 6 6.60 18.07 -17.26
CA GLY A 6 7.91 17.48 -17.61
C GLY A 6 8.74 17.00 -16.42
N ASN A 7 8.33 17.30 -15.18
CA ASN A 7 9.02 16.83 -13.97
C ASN A 7 8.64 15.38 -13.62
N CYS A 8 9.65 14.56 -13.32
CA CYS A 8 9.47 13.16 -12.91
C CYS A 8 9.55 12.96 -11.39
N TYR A 9 9.73 14.04 -10.61
CA TYR A 9 9.81 14.03 -9.14
C TYR A 9 10.86 13.08 -8.56
N VAL A 10 11.93 12.80 -9.31
CA VAL A 10 12.95 11.79 -8.98
C VAL A 10 13.54 12.03 -7.58
N ALA A 11 13.95 13.27 -7.29
CA ALA A 11 14.52 13.63 -5.99
C ALA A 11 13.52 13.42 -4.84
N THR A 12 12.26 13.82 -5.06
CA THR A 12 11.17 13.66 -4.08
C THR A 12 10.88 12.19 -3.81
N ILE A 13 10.75 11.37 -4.85
CA ILE A 13 10.52 9.93 -4.74
C ILE A 13 11.66 9.27 -3.96
N HIS A 14 12.93 9.60 -4.27
CA HIS A 14 14.07 9.06 -3.53
C HIS A 14 14.12 9.53 -2.08
N ALA A 15 13.76 10.78 -1.79
CA ALA A 15 13.72 11.31 -0.43
C ALA A 15 12.66 10.59 0.41
N ILE A 16 11.45 10.42 -0.15
CA ILE A 16 10.33 9.71 0.51
C ILE A 16 10.69 8.23 0.72
N ASN A 17 11.20 7.53 -0.31
CA ASN A 17 11.60 6.14 -0.17
C ASN A 17 12.65 5.97 0.95
N ARG A 18 13.65 6.85 1.01
CA ARG A 18 14.66 6.83 2.09
C ARG A 18 14.06 7.06 3.48
N LEU A 19 13.01 7.87 3.59
CA LEU A 19 12.30 8.08 4.85
C LEU A 19 11.59 6.78 5.26
N PHE A 20 10.81 6.18 4.35
CA PHE A 20 10.04 4.97 4.64
C PHE A 20 10.92 3.79 5.02
N LEU A 21 12.02 3.56 4.29
CA LEU A 21 13.00 2.51 4.62
C LEU A 21 13.64 2.66 6.00
N LYS A 22 13.77 3.89 6.50
CA LYS A 22 14.33 4.14 7.84
C LYS A 22 13.28 3.95 8.93
N LEU A 23 12.07 4.47 8.71
CA LEU A 23 10.99 4.40 9.68
C LEU A 23 10.42 2.98 9.83
N SER A 24 10.34 2.21 8.74
CA SER A 24 9.79 0.85 8.77
C SER A 24 10.50 -0.09 9.74
N ARG A 25 11.80 0.14 9.98
CA ARG A 25 12.62 -0.63 10.93
C ARG A 25 12.19 -0.47 12.38
N LEU A 26 11.45 0.59 12.71
CA LEU A 26 10.97 0.91 14.06
C LEU A 26 9.54 0.44 14.30
N THR A 27 8.82 0.08 13.25
CA THR A 27 7.39 -0.24 13.30
C THR A 27 7.16 -1.65 13.84
N LYS A 28 6.08 -1.82 14.60
CA LYS A 28 5.63 -3.12 15.10
C LYS A 28 4.95 -3.90 13.98
N ALA A 29 5.15 -5.21 13.95
CA ALA A 29 4.42 -6.07 13.02
C ALA A 29 3.00 -6.29 13.57
N GLU A 30 2.01 -5.89 12.78
CA GLU A 30 0.60 -5.97 13.11
C GLU A 30 -0.23 -6.05 11.82
N PRO A 31 -1.48 -6.57 11.87
CA PRO A 31 -2.35 -6.60 10.70
C PRO A 31 -2.66 -5.20 10.18
N LEU A 32 -2.55 -5.03 8.87
CA LEU A 32 -2.81 -3.78 8.17
C LEU A 32 -3.93 -3.94 7.15
N TYR A 33 -4.63 -2.85 6.85
CA TYR A 33 -5.76 -2.83 5.94
C TYR A 33 -5.60 -1.77 4.87
N ARG A 34 -6.09 -2.05 3.66
CA ARG A 34 -6.14 -1.07 2.56
C ARG A 34 -7.44 -1.18 1.80
N GLY A 35 -8.18 -0.07 1.74
CA GLY A 35 -9.35 0.07 0.89
C GLY A 35 -8.97 0.58 -0.50
N ILE A 36 -9.53 -0.03 -1.54
CA ILE A 36 -9.45 0.50 -2.91
C ILE A 36 -10.86 0.56 -3.47
N THR A 37 -11.18 1.68 -4.11
CA THR A 37 -12.50 1.93 -4.68
C THR A 37 -12.42 2.23 -6.18
N GLY A 38 -13.47 1.85 -6.91
CA GLY A 38 -13.57 2.03 -8.36
C GLY A 38 -12.64 1.14 -9.19
N ARG A 39 -12.02 0.11 -8.61
CA ARG A 39 -11.13 -0.84 -9.29
C ARG A 39 -11.32 -2.26 -8.76
N GLY A 40 -11.30 -3.22 -9.66
CA GLY A 40 -11.30 -4.65 -9.35
C GLY A 40 -9.89 -5.24 -9.39
N LEU A 41 -9.74 -6.45 -8.86
CA LEU A 41 -8.49 -7.20 -8.97
C LEU A 41 -8.28 -7.68 -10.42
N PRO A 42 -7.05 -7.62 -10.95
CA PRO A 42 -6.68 -8.28 -12.20
C PRO A 42 -6.90 -9.80 -12.13
N ALA A 43 -7.06 -10.45 -13.29
CA ALA A 43 -7.33 -11.89 -13.37
C ALA A 43 -6.18 -12.72 -12.77
N GLU A 44 -4.96 -12.20 -12.78
CA GLU A 44 -3.73 -12.77 -12.23
C GLU A 44 -3.78 -12.99 -10.70
N PHE A 45 -4.74 -12.37 -10.01
CA PHE A 45 -4.99 -12.61 -8.58
C PHE A 45 -5.95 -13.78 -8.33
N LEU A 46 -6.69 -14.21 -9.35
CA LEU A 46 -7.72 -15.25 -9.25
C LEU A 46 -7.26 -16.54 -9.93
N GLU A 47 -6.66 -16.39 -11.11
CA GLU A 47 -6.16 -17.49 -11.91
C GLU A 47 -4.68 -17.76 -11.61
N PRO A 48 -4.26 -19.04 -11.55
CA PRO A 48 -2.85 -19.37 -11.38
C PRO A 48 -2.02 -18.90 -12.59
N SER A 49 -0.82 -18.40 -12.33
CA SER A 49 0.12 -18.03 -13.39
C SER A 49 0.47 -19.21 -14.30
N ASP A 50 0.75 -18.93 -15.58
CA ASP A 50 1.22 -19.91 -16.59
C ASP A 50 2.51 -20.66 -16.18
N PHE A 51 3.22 -20.17 -15.16
CA PHE A 51 4.28 -20.92 -14.49
C PHE A 51 3.66 -22.04 -13.62
N GLU A 52 3.27 -23.13 -14.28
CA GLU A 52 2.58 -24.32 -13.73
C GLU A 52 3.17 -24.85 -12.40
N ARG A 53 4.47 -24.62 -12.15
CA ARG A 53 5.16 -25.12 -10.96
C ARG A 53 4.90 -24.32 -9.68
N TYR A 54 4.56 -23.03 -9.77
CA TYR A 54 4.58 -22.14 -8.61
C TYR A 54 3.22 -21.64 -8.14
N LEU A 55 2.13 -21.87 -8.90
CA LEU A 55 0.73 -21.50 -8.55
C LEU A 55 0.63 -20.10 -7.89
N ILE A 56 1.42 -19.14 -8.37
CA ILE A 56 1.50 -17.81 -7.76
C ILE A 56 0.28 -17.01 -8.21
N ARG A 57 -0.37 -16.34 -7.25
CA ARG A 57 -1.42 -15.36 -7.47
C ARG A 57 -1.04 -14.08 -6.76
N GLY A 58 -1.09 -12.97 -7.46
CA GLY A 58 -0.69 -11.69 -6.88
C GLY A 58 -0.23 -10.68 -7.92
N GLY A 59 0.41 -9.63 -7.42
CA GLY A 59 0.92 -8.55 -8.25
C GLY A 59 1.94 -7.72 -7.48
N VAL A 60 2.54 -6.78 -8.20
CA VAL A 60 3.52 -5.84 -7.64
C VAL A 60 2.91 -4.44 -7.66
N GLU A 61 2.92 -3.78 -6.52
CA GLU A 61 2.63 -2.35 -6.42
C GLU A 61 3.92 -1.59 -6.70
N PHE A 62 3.90 -0.70 -7.68
CA PHE A 62 5.07 0.11 -8.04
C PHE A 62 5.14 1.43 -7.26
N GLY A 63 4.01 1.87 -6.71
CA GLY A 63 3.94 3.04 -5.84
C GLY A 63 4.18 2.70 -4.37
N PHE A 64 4.22 3.73 -3.55
CA PHE A 64 4.16 3.56 -2.10
C PHE A 64 2.77 3.06 -1.70
N MET A 65 2.71 1.95 -0.96
CA MET A 65 1.44 1.34 -0.57
C MET A 65 1.02 1.84 0.81
N SER A 66 0.12 2.82 0.83
CA SER A 66 -0.53 3.30 2.05
C SER A 66 -1.51 2.27 2.60
N THR A 67 -1.44 2.00 3.90
CA THR A 67 -2.33 1.10 4.63
C THR A 67 -2.64 1.68 6.00
N THR A 68 -3.56 1.08 6.75
CA THR A 68 -3.95 1.57 8.08
C THR A 68 -4.11 0.42 9.06
N ASN A 69 -3.81 0.68 10.33
CA ASN A 69 -4.17 -0.20 11.44
C ASN A 69 -5.67 -0.15 11.77
N ALA A 70 -6.33 0.96 11.45
CA ALA A 70 -7.74 1.16 11.68
C ALA A 70 -8.57 0.55 10.53
N ARG A 71 -9.03 -0.69 10.71
CA ARG A 71 -9.84 -1.40 9.71
C ARG A 71 -11.04 -0.60 9.17
N GLN A 72 -11.67 0.21 10.02
CA GLN A 72 -12.80 1.05 9.62
C GLN A 72 -12.39 2.11 8.58
N VAL A 73 -11.22 2.74 8.74
CA VAL A 73 -10.69 3.73 7.79
C VAL A 73 -10.52 3.08 6.41
N ALA A 74 -9.92 1.89 6.34
CA ALA A 74 -9.81 1.16 5.08
C ALA A 74 -11.18 0.79 4.48
N PHE A 75 -12.17 0.46 5.31
CA PHE A 75 -13.53 0.18 4.84
C PHE A 75 -14.18 1.43 4.24
N ASP A 76 -14.03 2.58 4.89
CA ASP A 76 -14.58 3.85 4.44
C ASP A 76 -14.00 4.22 3.05
N TYR A 77 -12.68 4.09 2.87
CA TYR A 77 -12.02 4.26 1.56
C TYR A 77 -12.54 3.28 0.50
N ALA A 78 -12.85 2.03 0.86
CA ALA A 78 -13.39 1.05 -0.10
C ALA A 78 -14.86 1.32 -0.45
N SER A 79 -15.60 2.03 0.39
CA SER A 79 -17.06 2.17 0.28
C SER A 79 -17.53 3.19 -0.77
N GLU A 80 -16.65 4.06 -1.28
CA GLU A 80 -17.04 5.20 -2.12
C GLU A 80 -17.69 4.82 -3.46
N LYS A 81 -17.15 3.83 -4.17
CA LYS A 81 -17.53 3.39 -5.53
C LYS A 81 -17.34 1.89 -5.72
N LYS A 82 -18.12 1.29 -6.62
CA LYS A 82 -17.99 -0.12 -7.03
C LYS A 82 -17.33 -0.24 -8.42
N PRO A 83 -16.56 -1.30 -8.71
CA PRO A 83 -16.13 -2.36 -7.78
C PRO A 83 -15.15 -1.82 -6.73
N SER A 84 -15.07 -2.50 -5.58
CA SER A 84 -14.17 -2.14 -4.48
C SER A 84 -13.51 -3.35 -3.87
N LEU A 85 -12.38 -3.11 -3.21
CA LEU A 85 -11.52 -4.12 -2.60
C LEU A 85 -11.13 -3.68 -1.19
N LEU A 86 -11.03 -4.65 -0.29
CA LEU A 86 -10.46 -4.48 1.03
C LEU A 86 -9.35 -5.53 1.21
N PHE A 87 -8.11 -5.07 1.24
CA PHE A 87 -6.97 -5.92 1.56
C PHE A 87 -6.79 -6.02 3.07
N SER A 88 -6.51 -7.23 3.55
CA SER A 88 -5.96 -7.51 4.86
C SER A 88 -4.54 -8.03 4.64
N ILE A 89 -3.56 -7.37 5.23
CA ILE A 89 -2.14 -7.61 4.99
C ILE A 89 -1.51 -7.99 6.33
N GLU A 90 -0.90 -9.18 6.38
CA GLU A 90 -0.12 -9.61 7.53
C GLU A 90 1.33 -9.18 7.34
N GLN A 91 1.82 -8.30 8.21
CA GLN A 91 3.20 -7.84 8.14
C GLN A 91 4.17 -8.94 8.55
N GLY A 92 5.25 -9.07 7.77
CA GLY A 92 6.38 -9.91 8.11
C GLY A 92 7.33 -9.24 9.10
N MET A 93 8.24 -10.04 9.68
CA MET A 93 9.34 -9.47 10.49
C MET A 93 10.34 -8.69 9.63
N ALA A 94 10.48 -9.05 8.35
CA ALA A 94 11.34 -8.37 7.38
C ALA A 94 10.58 -7.29 6.59
N ASP A 95 9.31 -7.52 6.29
CA ASP A 95 8.49 -6.69 5.41
C ASP A 95 7.49 -5.86 6.22
N ARG A 96 7.97 -4.71 6.73
CA ARG A 96 7.17 -3.76 7.53
C ARG A 96 7.04 -2.42 6.83
N GLY A 97 5.93 -1.75 7.05
CA GLY A 97 5.72 -0.37 6.59
C GLY A 97 6.19 0.65 7.64
N ALA A 98 6.32 1.91 7.21
CA ALA A 98 6.62 3.04 8.07
C ALA A 98 5.34 3.58 8.72
N GLN A 99 5.31 3.68 10.06
CA GLN A 99 4.23 4.39 10.78
C GLN A 99 4.37 5.91 10.61
N LEU A 100 3.32 6.55 10.09
CA LEU A 100 3.36 7.95 9.66
C LEU A 100 2.50 8.89 10.50
N ASN A 101 1.77 8.42 11.51
CA ASN A 101 0.78 9.23 12.25
C ASN A 101 1.33 10.58 12.74
N TRP A 102 2.58 10.61 13.18
CA TRP A 102 3.22 11.82 13.72
C TRP A 102 3.60 12.86 12.64
N LEU A 103 3.66 12.45 11.37
CA LEU A 103 4.06 13.29 10.23
C LEU A 103 2.93 13.48 9.21
N SER A 104 1.94 12.58 9.17
CA SER A 104 0.85 12.61 8.21
C SER A 104 -0.05 13.83 8.40
N GLN A 105 -0.62 14.32 7.31
CA GLN A 105 -1.68 15.34 7.36
C GLN A 105 -2.98 14.81 7.96
N TYR A 106 -3.15 13.48 7.99
CA TYR A 106 -4.30 12.79 8.58
C TYR A 106 -3.86 11.82 9.69
N PRO A 107 -3.33 12.31 10.84
CA PRO A 107 -2.82 11.46 11.92
C PRO A 107 -3.78 10.40 12.44
N HIS A 108 -5.08 10.67 12.36
CA HIS A 108 -6.16 9.80 12.83
C HIS A 108 -6.42 8.60 11.93
N GLU A 109 -5.90 8.60 10.70
CA GLU A 109 -6.00 7.46 9.79
C GLU A 109 -5.06 6.32 10.16
N ASP A 110 -4.16 6.52 11.13
CA ASP A 110 -3.25 5.50 11.64
C ASP A 110 -2.45 4.81 10.50
N GLU A 111 -1.84 5.64 9.65
CA GLU A 111 -1.23 5.21 8.40
C GLU A 111 0.10 4.48 8.62
N VAL A 112 0.20 3.32 7.97
CA VAL A 112 1.44 2.56 7.79
C VAL A 112 1.71 2.41 6.30
N CYS A 113 2.82 2.94 5.82
CA CYS A 113 3.11 3.00 4.38
C CYS A 113 4.31 2.13 4.01
N PHE A 114 4.13 1.24 3.02
CA PHE A 114 5.22 0.44 2.47
C PHE A 114 6.00 1.21 1.40
N PRO A 115 7.34 1.05 1.36
CA PRO A 115 8.22 1.67 0.36
C PRO A 115 8.04 1.08 -1.05
#